data_AF-A0A1H4KND1-F1
#
_entry.id   AF-A0A1H4KND1-F1
#
_cell.length_a   1.000
_cell.length_b   1.000
_cell.length_c   1.000
_cell.angle_alpha   90.00
_cell.angle_beta   90.00
_cell.angle_gamma   90.00
#
_symmetry.space_group_name_H-M   'P 1'
#
loop_
_entity.id
_entity.type
_entity.pdbx_description
1 polymer ?
#
loop_
_entity_poly.entity_id
_entity_poly.type
_entity_poly.pdbx_seq_one_letter_code
_entity_poly.pdbx_strand_id
1 'polypeptide(L)' 'MEIDLSAARETVRQLAERLEALDGRTVDPAPTREGSRQRTEVSRTLQHLAHLGDKASVEIMEVFYDFRGWDRPGGK' A
#
# COMPACT_ATOMS: atom_id res chain seq x y z
N MET A 1 10.01 21.91 -15.29
CA MET A 1 9.60 21.14 -14.10
C MET A 1 10.17 19.74 -14.26
N GLU A 2 10.88 19.24 -13.25
CA GLU A 2 11.36 17.86 -13.22
C GLU A 2 10.27 16.98 -12.57
N ILE A 3 10.04 15.79 -13.12
CA ILE A 3 9.04 14.84 -12.59
C ILE A 3 9.75 13.99 -11.52
N ASP A 4 9.43 14.23 -10.25
CA ASP A 4 9.93 13.42 -9.14
C ASP A 4 8.87 12.42 -8.67
N LEU A 5 9.15 11.13 -8.83
CA LEU A 5 8.30 10.02 -8.38
C LEU A 5 8.94 9.23 -7.23
N SER A 6 9.95 9.79 -6.55
CA SER A 6 10.72 9.09 -5.52
C SER A 6 9.85 8.53 -4.40
N ALA A 7 8.87 9.30 -3.91
CA ALA A 7 7.91 8.86 -2.89
C ALA A 7 7.07 7.66 -3.36
N ALA A 8 6.42 7.79 -4.53
CA ALA A 8 5.63 6.72 -5.13
C ALA A 8 6.45 5.44 -5.36
N ARG A 9 7.70 5.58 -5.83
CA ARG A 9 8.61 4.45 -6.03
C ARG A 9 8.94 3.74 -4.72
N GLU A 10 9.17 4.49 -3.66
CA GLU A 10 9.45 3.92 -2.34
C GLU A 10 8.22 3.17 -1.80
N THR A 11 7.03 3.76 -1.92
CA THR A 11 5.77 3.10 -1.52
C THR A 11 5.53 1.81 -2.32
N VAL A 12 5.76 1.83 -3.64
CA VAL A 12 5.65 0.64 -4.50
C VAL A 12 6.67 -0.44 -4.12
N ARG A 13 7.90 -0.06 -3.76
CA ARG A 13 8.90 -1.01 -3.28
C ARG A 13 8.42 -1.72 -2.01
N GLN A 14 7.93 -0.97 -1.03
CA GLN A 14 7.39 -1.55 0.21
C GLN A 14 6.16 -2.43 -0.07
N LEU A 15 5.29 -2.02 -1.00
CA LEU A 15 4.15 -2.84 -1.44
C LEU A 15 4.63 -4.17 -2.04
N ALA A 16 5.59 -4.14 -2.95
CA ALA A 16 6.14 -5.34 -3.59
C ALA A 16 6.77 -6.30 -2.58
N GLU A 17 7.60 -5.79 -1.66
CA GLU A 17 8.22 -6.61 -0.60
C GLU A 17 7.16 -7.30 0.28
N ARG A 18 6.06 -6.60 0.58
CA ARG A 18 4.98 -7.17 1.41
C ARG A 18 4.08 -8.12 0.65
N LEU A 19 3.88 -7.93 -0.65
CA LEU A 19 3.21 -8.89 -1.51
C LEU A 19 4.01 -10.18 -1.55
N GLU A 20 5.31 -10.10 -1.82
CA GLU A 20 6.21 -11.25 -1.87
C GLU A 20 6.26 -12.00 -0.53
N ALA A 21 6.31 -11.29 0.59
CA ALA A 21 6.31 -11.91 1.92
C ALA A 21 4.98 -12.61 2.27
N LEU A 22 3.86 -12.21 1.65
CA LEU A 22 2.54 -12.80 1.90
C LEU A 22 2.20 -13.89 0.89
N ASP A 23 2.74 -13.83 -0.33
CA ASP A 23 2.42 -14.78 -1.39
C ASP A 23 2.76 -16.22 -0.99
N GLY A 24 1.85 -17.14 -1.31
CA GLY A 24 1.97 -18.55 -0.91
C GLY A 24 1.84 -18.83 0.60
N ARG A 25 1.61 -17.84 1.46
CA ARG A 25 1.46 -18.07 2.91
C ARG A 25 0.18 -18.86 3.20
N THR A 26 0.34 -20.01 3.86
CA THR A 26 -0.79 -20.83 4.35
C THR A 26 -1.12 -20.45 5.80
N VAL A 27 -2.41 -20.46 6.14
CA VAL A 27 -2.90 -20.25 7.51
C VAL A 27 -3.63 -21.49 8.02
N ASP A 28 -3.50 -21.80 9.30
CA ASP A 28 -4.27 -22.87 9.95
C ASP A 28 -5.76 -22.49 9.94
N PRO A 29 -6.64 -23.26 9.25
CA PRO A 29 -8.07 -22.98 9.21
C PRO A 29 -8.78 -23.37 10.51
N ALA A 30 -8.14 -24.12 11.40
CA ALA A 30 -8.78 -24.56 12.64
C ALA A 30 -9.17 -23.36 13.52
N PRO A 31 -10.26 -23.47 14.31
CA PRO A 31 -10.68 -22.45 15.26
C PRO A 31 -9.82 -22.50 16.55
N THR A 32 -8.51 -22.68 16.40
CA THR A 32 -7.54 -22.63 17.50
C THR A 32 -7.13 -21.19 17.78
N ARG A 33 -6.53 -20.96 18.95
CA ARG A 33 -5.93 -19.66 19.29
C ARG A 33 -4.84 -19.28 18.28
N GLU A 34 -4.05 -20.27 17.86
CA GLU A 34 -2.97 -20.08 16.90
C GLU A 34 -3.50 -19.75 15.50
N GLY A 35 -4.43 -20.54 14.96
CA GLY A 35 -5.06 -20.25 13.67
C GLY A 35 -5.75 -18.89 13.65
N SER A 36 -6.40 -18.50 14.75
CA SER A 36 -7.02 -17.17 14.89
C SER A 36 -5.98 -16.03 14.89
N ARG A 37 -4.82 -16.25 15.53
CA ARG A 37 -3.70 -15.28 15.50
C ARG A 37 -3.15 -15.14 14.08
N GLN A 38 -2.90 -16.26 13.39
CA GLN A 38 -2.39 -16.25 12.01
C GLN A 38 -3.34 -15.52 11.06
N ARG A 39 -4.65 -15.81 11.12
CA ARG A 39 -5.68 -15.10 10.33
C ARG A 39 -5.70 -13.61 10.62
N THR A 40 -5.65 -13.22 11.89
CA THR A 40 -5.61 -11.80 12.28
C THR A 40 -4.38 -11.09 11.71
N GLU A 41 -3.22 -11.74 11.75
CA GLU A 41 -1.99 -11.19 11.18
C GLU A 41 -2.12 -11.00 9.67
N VAL A 42 -2.58 -12.03 8.95
CA VAL A 42 -2.81 -11.95 7.49
C VAL A 42 -3.82 -10.86 7.14
N SER A 43 -4.95 -10.76 7.86
CA SER A 43 -5.94 -9.70 7.63
C SER A 43 -5.35 -8.31 7.80
N ARG A 44 -4.50 -8.09 8.82
CA ARG A 44 -3.81 -6.81 9.02
C ARG A 44 -2.81 -6.52 7.90
N THR A 45 -2.07 -7.54 7.45
CA THR A 45 -1.14 -7.39 6.32
C THR A 45 -1.90 -7.03 5.04
N LEU A 46 -3.02 -7.69 4.74
CA LEU A 46 -3.85 -7.37 3.57
C LEU A 46 -4.41 -5.94 3.61
N GLN A 47 -4.87 -5.47 4.78
CA GLN A 47 -5.29 -4.08 4.95
C GLN A 47 -4.13 -3.10 4.73
N HIS A 48 -2.94 -3.43 5.21
CA HIS A 48 -1.76 -2.61 5.00
C HIS A 48 -1.33 -2.57 3.53
N LEU A 49 -1.42 -3.70 2.81
CA LEU A 49 -1.17 -3.76 1.37
C LEU A 49 -2.12 -2.85 0.58
N ALA A 50 -3.42 -2.87 0.91
CA ALA A 50 -4.40 -1.97 0.29
C ALA A 50 -4.05 -0.50 0.55
N HIS A 51 -3.68 -0.16 1.78
CA HIS A 51 -3.24 1.19 2.13
C HIS A 51 -2.02 1.65 1.34
N LEU A 52 -1.01 0.77 1.15
CA LEU A 52 0.17 1.11 0.34
C LEU A 52 -0.19 1.34 -1.13
N GLY A 53 -1.14 0.58 -1.69
CA GLY A 53 -1.66 0.80 -3.04
C GLY A 53 -2.34 2.16 -3.18
N ASP A 54 -3.24 2.50 -2.26
CA ASP A 54 -3.93 3.80 -2.24
C ASP A 54 -2.92 4.96 -2.09
N LYS A 55 -1.94 4.79 -1.19
CA LYS A 55 -0.90 5.79 -0.96
C LYS A 55 -0.07 6.05 -2.22
N ALA A 56 0.39 4.99 -2.89
CA ALA A 56 1.15 5.14 -4.14
C ALA A 56 0.34 5.87 -5.22
N SER A 57 -0.97 5.59 -5.31
CA SER A 57 -1.87 6.31 -6.23
C SER A 57 -1.96 7.80 -5.90
N VAL A 58 -2.08 8.17 -4.62
CA VAL A 58 -2.10 9.58 -4.19
C VAL A 58 -0.78 10.27 -4.54
N GLU A 59 0.36 9.67 -4.22
CA GLU A 59 1.68 10.24 -4.49
C GLU A 59 1.90 10.48 -6.00
N ILE A 60 1.41 9.58 -6.87
CA ILE A 60 1.43 9.79 -8.32
C ILE A 60 0.53 10.95 -8.74
N MET A 61 -0.67 11.04 -8.18
CA MET A 61 -1.63 12.07 -8.51
C MET A 61 -1.20 13.47 -8.04
N GLU A 62 -0.49 13.58 -6.92
CA GLU A 62 0.11 14.83 -6.47
C GLU A 62 1.08 15.39 -7.53
N VAL A 63 1.97 14.54 -8.05
CA VAL A 63 2.90 14.92 -9.12
C VAL A 63 2.16 15.28 -10.41
N PHE A 64 1.07 14.59 -10.73
CA PHE A 64 0.21 14.95 -11.86
C PHE A 64 -0.43 16.33 -11.70
N TYR A 65 -0.99 16.64 -10.53
CA TYR A 65 -1.62 17.95 -10.28
C TYR A 65 -0.59 19.08 -10.35
N ASP A 66 0.59 18.85 -9.78
CA ASP A 66 1.71 19.79 -9.85
C ASP A 66 2.16 20.01 -11.31
N PHE A 67 2.25 18.94 -12.11
CA PHE A 67 2.54 19.02 -13.54
C PHE A 67 1.49 19.82 -14.33
N ARG A 68 0.21 19.62 -14.02
CA ARG A 68 -0.90 20.29 -14.71
C ARG A 68 -1.08 21.74 -14.28
N GLY A 69 -0.42 22.18 -13.22
CA GLY A 69 -0.66 23.49 -12.61
C GLY A 69 -2.10 23.64 -12.12
N TRP A 70 -2.73 22.53 -11.73
CA TRP A 70 -4.09 22.51 -11.20
C TRP A 70 -4.06 22.72 -9.69
N ASP A 71 -4.96 23.55 -9.16
CA ASP A 71 -5.19 23.62 -7.72
C ASP A 71 -5.58 22.23 -7.21
N ARG A 72 -4.84 21.74 -6.22
CA ARG A 72 -5.11 20.45 -5.58
C ARG A 72 -6.55 20.45 -5.07
N PRO A 73 -7.36 19.40 -5.33
CA PRO A 73 -8.68 19.28 -4.73
C PRO A 73 -8.51 19.02 -3.22
N GLY A 74 -8.47 20.08 -2.43
CA GLY A 74 -8.23 20.02 -0.98
C GLY A 74 -7.52 21.23 -0.36
N GLY A 75 -7.08 22.22 -1.14
CA GLY A 75 -6.46 23.44 -0.60
C GLY A 75 -7.48 24.36 0.08
N LYS A 76 -7.63 24.21 1.41
CA LYS A 76 -7.92 25.32 2.33
C LYS A 76 -6.66 25.62 3.13
#